data_AF-A0AAW2YB65-F1
#
_entry.id   AF-A0AAW2YB65-F1
#
_cell.length_a   1.000
_cell.length_b   1.000
_cell.length_c   1.000
_cell.angle_alpha   90.00
_cell.angle_beta   90.00
_cell.angle_gamma   90.00
#
_symmetry.space_group_name_H-M   'P 1'
#
loop_
_entity.id
_entity.type
_entity.pdbx_description
1 polymer ?
#
loop_
_entity_poly.entity_id
_entity_poly.type
_entity_poly.pdbx_seq_one_letter_code
_entity_poly.pdbx_strand_id
1 'polypeptide(L)'
;MRPWIAVAYSAPVAAATAVFLIYPIDQGSFSDGMPLGISGTFNFMIVFQAEHNILMHPFHMLGVAGVFGGSLFNAMHGSLVTSSLKVHVKCTYNGVPLSETEFLRNWLTDGI
;
A
#
# COMPACT_ATOMS: atom_id res chain seq x y z
N MET A 1 19.78 -0.59 -12.33
CA MET A 1 18.67 -0.64 -11.34
C MET A 1 18.41 -2.10 -10.97
N ARG A 2 17.97 -2.40 -9.74
CA ARG A 2 17.55 -3.78 -9.40
C ARG A 2 16.13 -4.00 -9.95
N PRO A 3 15.82 -5.15 -10.59
CA PRO A 3 14.60 -5.31 -11.40
C PRO A 3 13.32 -5.70 -10.60
N TRP A 4 13.18 -5.24 -9.35
CA TRP A 4 12.08 -5.70 -8.46
C TRP A 4 10.80 -4.87 -8.54
N ILE A 5 10.81 -3.74 -9.25
CA ILE A 5 9.62 -2.87 -9.39
C ILE A 5 8.48 -3.61 -10.09
N ALA A 6 8.78 -4.34 -11.16
CA ALA A 6 7.78 -5.12 -11.89
C ALA A 6 7.17 -6.24 -11.01
N VAL A 7 7.97 -6.83 -10.12
CA VAL A 7 7.51 -7.86 -9.18
C VAL A 7 6.57 -7.28 -8.12
N ALA A 8 6.81 -6.05 -7.65
CA ALA A 8 5.86 -5.38 -6.76
C ALA A 8 4.56 -5.00 -7.50
N TYR A 9 4.68 -4.52 -8.74
CA TYR A 9 3.55 -4.09 -9.54
C TYR A 9 2.67 -5.26 -10.03
N SER A 10 3.15 -6.50 -10.02
CA SER A 10 2.33 -7.65 -10.41
C SER A 10 1.15 -7.89 -9.46
N ALA A 11 1.21 -7.43 -8.21
CA ALA A 11 0.11 -7.58 -7.25
C ALA A 11 -1.20 -6.88 -7.69
N PRO A 12 -1.22 -5.57 -7.99
CA PRO A 12 -2.43 -4.92 -8.51
C PRO A 12 -2.83 -5.42 -9.90
N VAL A 13 -1.89 -5.84 -10.74
CA VAL A 13 -2.21 -6.48 -12.05
C VAL A 13 -2.97 -7.79 -11.85
N ALA A 14 -2.53 -8.63 -10.90
CA ALA A 14 -3.21 -9.87 -10.57
C ALA A 14 -4.62 -9.60 -10.00
N ALA A 15 -4.77 -8.60 -9.13
CA ALA A 15 -6.08 -8.21 -8.59
C ALA A 15 -7.05 -7.74 -9.69
N ALA A 16 -6.58 -6.91 -10.62
CA ALA A 16 -7.39 -6.47 -11.76
C ALA A 16 -7.78 -7.65 -12.67
N THR A 17 -6.83 -8.56 -12.93
CA THR A 17 -7.07 -9.75 -13.75
C THR A 17 -8.10 -10.68 -13.08
N ALA A 18 -8.09 -10.79 -11.75
CA ALA A 18 -9.07 -11.58 -11.01
C ALA A 18 -10.51 -11.08 -11.22
N VAL A 19 -10.75 -9.78 -11.08
CA VAL A 19 -12.12 -9.21 -11.10
C VAL A 19 -12.66 -8.90 -12.51
N PHE A 20 -11.79 -8.69 -13.50
CA PHE A 20 -12.21 -8.35 -14.87
C PHE A 20 -12.12 -9.52 -15.86
N LEU A 21 -11.39 -10.58 -15.53
CA LEU A 21 -11.20 -11.71 -16.44
C LEU A 21 -11.50 -13.05 -15.79
N ILE A 22 -10.81 -13.40 -14.70
CA ILE A 22 -10.93 -14.75 -14.12
C ILE A 22 -12.35 -14.98 -13.57
N TYR A 23 -12.86 -14.05 -12.78
CA TYR A 23 -14.19 -14.18 -12.19
C TYR A 23 -15.31 -14.27 -13.24
N PRO A 24 -15.38 -13.37 -14.25
CA PRO A 24 -16.31 -13.53 -15.38
C PRO A 24 -16.25 -14.87 -16.12
N ILE A 25 -15.04 -15.40 -16.33
CA ILE A 25 -14.86 -16.69 -17.00
C ILE A 25 -15.42 -17.82 -16.14
N ASP A 26 -15.16 -17.79 -14.84
CA ASP A 26 -15.65 -18.78 -13.87
C ASP A 26 -17.19 -18.75 -13.76
N GLN A 27 -17.79 -17.56 -13.79
CA GLN A 27 -19.25 -17.36 -13.79
C GLN A 27 -19.89 -17.63 -15.17
N GLY A 28 -19.10 -17.72 -16.24
CA GLY A 28 -19.59 -17.92 -17.60
C GLY A 28 -20.17 -16.67 -18.27
N SER A 29 -20.02 -15.48 -17.68
CA SER A 29 -20.50 -14.22 -18.24
C SER A 29 -19.66 -13.00 -17.83
N PHE A 30 -19.37 -12.13 -18.80
CA PHE A 30 -18.78 -10.80 -18.54
C PHE A 30 -19.75 -9.81 -17.89
N SER A 31 -21.06 -10.11 -17.83
CA SER A 31 -22.00 -9.30 -17.05
C SER A 31 -21.71 -9.29 -15.56
N ASP A 32 -21.08 -10.35 -15.06
CA ASP A 32 -20.83 -10.54 -13.63
C ASP A 32 -19.46 -9.98 -13.21
N GLY A 33 -18.67 -9.52 -14.18
CA GLY A 33 -17.42 -8.81 -13.90
C GLY A 33 -17.64 -7.48 -13.19
N MET A 34 -16.59 -7.00 -12.51
CA MET A 34 -16.68 -5.72 -11.79
C MET A 34 -16.99 -4.57 -12.77
N PRO A 35 -18.03 -3.75 -12.54
CA PRO A 35 -18.33 -2.61 -13.40
C PRO A 35 -17.31 -1.47 -13.24
N LEU A 36 -17.07 -0.70 -14.30
CA LEU A 36 -16.20 0.48 -14.31
C LEU A 36 -16.92 1.72 -13.76
N GLY A 37 -17.21 1.72 -12.47
CA GLY A 37 -17.83 2.86 -11.79
C GLY A 37 -17.92 2.65 -10.29
N ILE A 38 -17.94 3.73 -9.52
CA ILE A 38 -17.89 3.68 -8.04
C ILE A 38 -19.07 2.86 -7.47
N SER A 39 -20.31 3.18 -7.87
CA SER A 39 -21.51 2.45 -7.43
C SER A 39 -21.51 1.00 -7.93
N GLY A 40 -20.99 0.76 -9.13
CA GLY A 40 -20.85 -0.58 -9.70
C GLY A 40 -19.87 -1.46 -8.91
N THR A 41 -18.75 -0.90 -8.45
CA THR A 41 -17.82 -1.60 -7.57
C THR A 41 -18.49 -2.01 -6.26
N PHE A 42 -19.27 -1.12 -5.63
CA PHE A 42 -20.03 -1.47 -4.43
C PHE A 42 -21.06 -2.57 -4.68
N ASN A 43 -21.77 -2.50 -5.82
CA ASN A 43 -22.72 -3.54 -6.21
C ASN A 43 -22.04 -4.91 -6.35
N PHE A 44 -20.91 -4.96 -7.07
CA PHE A 44 -20.10 -6.17 -7.20
C PHE A 44 -19.69 -6.74 -5.83
N MET A 45 -19.19 -5.91 -4.92
CA MET A 45 -18.77 -6.35 -3.59
C MET A 45 -19.91 -6.97 -2.77
N ILE A 46 -21.11 -6.39 -2.85
CA ILE A 46 -22.28 -6.88 -2.09
C ILE A 46 -22.74 -8.23 -2.65
N VAL A 47 -22.83 -8.36 -3.98
CA VAL A 47 -23.22 -9.62 -4.63
C VAL A 47 -22.17 -10.70 -4.36
N PHE A 48 -20.88 -10.38 -4.51
CA PHE A 48 -19.78 -11.31 -4.24
C PHE A 48 -19.78 -11.78 -2.78
N GLN A 49 -20.12 -10.90 -1.83
CA GLN A 49 -20.31 -11.31 -0.44
C GLN A 49 -21.52 -12.24 -0.26
N ALA A 50 -22.64 -11.97 -0.95
CA ALA A 50 -23.83 -12.81 -0.86
C ALA A 50 -23.62 -14.22 -1.45
N GLU A 51 -22.87 -14.32 -2.54
CA GLU A 51 -22.66 -15.59 -3.25
C GLU A 51 -21.46 -16.40 -2.72
N HIS A 52 -20.43 -15.72 -2.19
CA HIS A 52 -19.17 -16.38 -1.81
C HIS A 52 -18.74 -16.17 -0.36
N ASN A 53 -19.47 -15.37 0.42
CA ASN A 53 -19.13 -15.05 1.81
C ASN A 53 -17.65 -14.66 2.00
N ILE A 54 -17.15 -13.78 1.12
CA ILE A 54 -15.73 -13.45 1.01
C ILE A 54 -15.11 -12.97 2.32
N LEU A 55 -15.88 -12.34 3.21
CA LEU A 55 -15.41 -11.91 4.53
C LEU A 55 -14.88 -13.07 5.38
N MET A 56 -15.37 -14.30 5.17
CA MET A 56 -14.91 -15.49 5.90
C MET A 56 -13.78 -16.24 5.18
N HIS A 57 -13.36 -15.78 3.99
CA HIS A 57 -12.32 -16.44 3.21
C HIS A 57 -10.90 -16.04 3.70
N PRO A 58 -10.01 -17.00 4.01
CA PRO A 58 -8.69 -16.69 4.58
C PRO A 58 -7.81 -15.85 3.65
N PHE A 59 -7.84 -16.06 2.33
CA PHE A 59 -7.11 -15.19 1.39
C PHE A 59 -7.60 -13.73 1.40
N HIS A 60 -8.89 -13.49 1.61
CA HIS A 60 -9.40 -12.12 1.75
C HIS A 60 -8.89 -11.51 3.07
N MET A 61 -8.91 -12.26 4.17
CA MET A 61 -8.34 -11.80 5.44
C MET A 61 -6.84 -11.48 5.34
N LEU A 62 -6.07 -12.27 4.59
CA LEU A 62 -4.66 -11.97 4.30
C LEU A 62 -4.50 -10.69 3.47
N GLY A 63 -5.35 -10.50 2.46
CA GLY A 63 -5.38 -9.26 1.68
C GLY A 63 -5.67 -8.03 2.55
N VAL A 64 -6.67 -8.13 3.42
CA VAL A 64 -7.04 -7.12 4.43
C VAL A 64 -5.84 -6.82 5.34
N ALA A 65 -5.22 -7.85 5.93
CA ALA A 65 -4.03 -7.67 6.76
C ALA A 65 -2.88 -6.98 5.98
N GLY A 66 -2.69 -7.32 4.70
CA GLY A 66 -1.70 -6.69 3.83
C GLY A 66 -1.93 -5.19 3.60
N VAL A 67 -3.16 -4.77 3.30
CA VAL A 67 -3.47 -3.34 3.06
C VAL A 67 -3.48 -2.51 4.35
N PHE A 68 -4.01 -3.06 5.44
CA PHE A 68 -3.96 -2.40 6.75
C PHE A 68 -2.53 -2.32 7.28
N GLY A 69 -1.75 -3.40 7.17
CA GLY A 69 -0.33 -3.39 7.53
C GLY A 69 0.49 -2.44 6.67
N GLY A 70 0.27 -2.43 5.34
CA GLY A 70 0.96 -1.54 4.42
C GLY A 70 0.70 -0.06 4.71
N SER A 71 -0.55 0.31 5.00
CA SER A 71 -0.88 1.69 5.39
C SER A 71 -0.28 2.08 6.76
N LEU A 72 -0.33 1.17 7.75
CA LEU A 72 0.30 1.37 9.06
C LEU A 72 1.82 1.59 8.94
N PHE A 73 2.52 0.72 8.22
CA PHE A 73 3.96 0.83 8.05
C PHE A 73 4.36 2.01 7.18
N ASN A 74 3.55 2.39 6.19
CA ASN A 74 3.79 3.62 5.44
C ASN A 74 3.71 4.85 6.36
N ALA A 75 2.69 4.93 7.22
CA ALA A 75 2.55 6.02 8.19
C ALA A 75 3.70 6.01 9.22
N MET A 76 4.08 4.84 9.73
CA MET A 76 5.20 4.68 10.67
C MET A 76 6.53 5.05 10.03
N HIS A 77 6.80 4.61 8.80
CA HIS A 77 8.04 4.95 8.11
C HIS A 77 8.12 6.45 7.87
N GLY A 78 7.05 7.06 7.36
CA GLY A 78 6.96 8.50 7.17
C GLY A 78 7.16 9.27 8.47
N SER A 79 6.56 8.80 9.57
CA SER A 79 6.69 9.46 10.87
C SER A 79 8.09 9.35 11.46
N LEU A 80 8.75 8.18 11.37
CA LEU A 80 10.12 7.97 11.85
C LEU A 80 11.14 8.77 11.05
N VAL A 81 11.01 8.80 9.72
CA VAL A 81 11.89 9.61 8.86
C VAL A 81 11.68 11.10 9.15
N THR A 82 10.43 11.53 9.34
CA THR A 82 10.12 12.94 9.63
C THR A 82 10.52 13.36 11.05
N SER A 83 10.43 12.48 12.03
CA SER A 83 10.79 12.77 13.42
C SER A 83 12.31 12.80 13.65
N SER A 84 13.06 12.06 12.85
CA SER A 84 14.53 12.01 12.91
C SER A 84 15.21 12.98 11.94
N LEU A 85 14.45 13.60 11.03
CA LEU A 85 14.92 14.66 10.17
C LEU A 85 15.55 15.74 11.05
N LYS A 86 16.88 15.84 11.01
CA LYS A 86 17.61 17.03 11.47
C LYS A 86 17.30 18.15 10.50
N VAL A 87 16.07 18.65 10.57
CA VAL A 87 15.81 20.02 10.13
C VAL A 87 16.70 20.82 11.08
N HIS A 88 17.81 21.33 10.56
CA HIS A 88 18.27 22.63 11.02
C HIS A 88 17.11 23.55 10.75
N VAL A 89 16.17 23.57 11.70
CA VAL A 89 15.28 24.69 11.84
C VAL A 89 16.27 25.82 11.85
N LYS A 90 16.13 26.76 10.94
CA LYS A 90 16.70 28.09 11.14
C LYS A 90 16.11 28.75 12.41
N CYS A 91 15.70 28.00 13.43
CA CYS A 91 15.90 28.36 14.81
C CYS A 91 17.40 28.25 15.05
N THR A 92 18.09 29.26 14.55
CA THR A 92 19.37 29.67 15.08
C THR A 92 19.28 29.67 16.62
N TYR A 93 20.00 28.78 17.31
CA TYR A 93 20.41 29.08 18.67
C TYR A 93 21.62 30.01 18.53
N ASN A 94 21.47 31.28 18.90
CA ASN A 94 22.53 32.29 18.84
C ASN A 94 23.18 32.52 17.44
N GLY A 95 22.41 32.38 16.36
CA GLY A 95 22.81 32.85 15.02
C GLY A 95 23.72 31.92 14.20
N VAL A 96 24.06 30.71 14.67
CA VAL A 96 24.97 29.81 13.94
C VAL A 96 24.20 28.71 13.18
N PRO A 97 24.30 28.65 11.84
CA PRO A 97 23.78 27.55 11.04
C PRO A 97 24.75 26.36 11.10
N LEU A 98 24.21 25.17 11.33
CA LEU A 98 24.97 23.92 11.33
C LEU A 98 24.68 23.19 10.00
N SER A 99 25.71 22.55 9.43
CA SER A 99 25.80 22.15 8.02
C SER A 99 25.16 20.79 7.67
N GLU A 100 24.63 20.68 6.45
CA GLU A 100 23.80 19.58 5.92
C GLU A 100 24.52 18.25 5.58
N THR A 101 25.85 18.13 5.71
CA THR A 101 26.61 17.04 5.07
C THR A 101 26.84 15.76 5.90
N GLU A 102 26.47 15.71 7.19
CA GLU A 102 26.78 14.57 8.07
C GLU A 102 25.61 13.62 8.37
N PHE A 103 24.36 14.00 8.06
CA PHE A 103 23.19 13.27 8.55
C PHE A 103 23.03 11.86 7.96
N LEU A 104 23.41 11.64 6.69
CA LEU A 104 23.27 10.33 6.05
C LEU A 104 24.30 9.28 6.50
N ARG A 105 25.39 9.68 7.18
CA ARG A 105 26.50 8.76 7.51
C ARG A 105 26.27 7.98 8.81
N ASN A 106 25.45 8.51 9.72
CA ASN A 106 25.36 7.99 11.09
C ASN A 106 24.13 7.11 11.38
N TRP A 107 23.26 6.87 10.39
CA TRP A 107 22.08 6.01 10.56
C TRP A 107 22.45 4.56 10.95
N LEU A 108 23.62 4.07 10.51
CA LEU A 108 24.13 2.74 10.87
C LEU A 108 24.93 2.72 12.17
N THR A 109 25.46 3.85 12.64
CA THR A 109 26.29 3.93 13.85
C THR A 109 25.50 4.31 15.09
N ASP A 110 24.42 5.08 14.94
CA ASP A 110 23.74 5.71 16.07
C ASP A 110 22.54 4.88 16.60
N GLY A 111 22.28 3.71 15.99
CA GLY A 111 21.47 2.64 16.56
C GLY A 111 19.94 2.86 16.53
N ILE A 112 19.23 1.73 16.58
CA ILE A 112 17.85 1.63 17.07
C ILE A 112 17.91 1.67 18.61
#